data_AF-A0A7C6XYM9-F1
#
_entry.id   AF-A0A7C6XYM9-F1
#
_cell.length_a   1.000
_cell.length_b   1.000
_cell.length_c   1.000
_cell.angle_alpha   90.00
_cell.angle_beta   90.00
_cell.angle_gamma   90.00
#
_symmetry.space_group_name_H-M   'P 1'
#
loop_
_entity.id
_entity.type
_entity.pdbx_description
1 polymer ?
#
loop_
_entity_poly.entity_id
_entity_poly.type
_entity_poly.pdbx_seq_one_letter_code
_entity_poly.pdbx_strand_id
1 'polypeptide(L)'
;MGKILFASDMDGTLLNEKGRVAAHHVDTINALAEQGLCFTVATARAPRSAMGPVKESGFRVTAPAVCLNGALLWDMETDRPVKSFPLS
;
A
#
# COMPACT_ATOMS: atom_id res chain seq x y z
N MET A 1 -24.99 2.93 -0.19
CA MET A 1 -23.88 2.28 0.54
C MET A 1 -22.59 2.99 0.15
N GLY A 2 -21.75 3.43 1.09
CA GLY A 2 -20.46 4.07 0.78
C GLY A 2 -19.39 3.06 0.37
N LYS A 3 -18.32 3.50 -0.31
CA LYS A 3 -17.13 2.67 -0.55
C LYS A 3 -16.35 2.50 0.76
N ILE A 4 -15.87 1.29 1.02
CA ILE A 4 -14.98 0.97 2.15
C ILE A 4 -13.54 0.91 1.63
N LEU A 5 -12.62 1.59 2.30
CA LEU A 5 -11.18 1.49 2.06
C LEU A 5 -10.55 0.57 3.09
N PHE A 6 -9.77 -0.41 2.62
CA PHE A 6 -8.95 -1.26 3.44
C PHE A 6 -7.50 -0.76 3.35
N ALA A 7 -6.92 -0.41 4.50
CA ALA A 7 -5.54 0.03 4.59
C ALA A 7 -4.79 -0.93 5.52
N SER A 8 -3.64 -1.42 5.07
CA SER A 8 -2.77 -2.27 5.87
C SER A 8 -1.47 -1.55 6.21
N ASP A 9 -1.00 -1.74 7.44
CA ASP A 9 0.41 -1.50 7.74
C ASP A 9 1.31 -2.47 6.96
N MET A 10 2.59 -2.13 6.82
CA MET A 10 3.60 -2.93 6.12
C MET A 10 4.38 -3.84 7.07
N ASP A 11 5.28 -3.28 7.87
CA ASP A 11 6.30 -4.06 8.59
C ASP A 11 5.72 -4.82 9.78
N GLY A 12 5.79 -6.16 9.76
CA GLY A 12 5.20 -7.00 10.80
C GLY A 12 3.68 -7.17 10.66
N THR A 13 3.08 -6.59 9.61
CA THR A 13 1.65 -6.74 9.30
C THR A 13 1.49 -7.40 7.93
N LEU A 14 1.66 -6.64 6.84
CA LEU A 14 1.58 -7.17 5.47
C LEU A 14 2.88 -7.89 5.06
N LEU A 15 4.01 -7.37 5.53
CA LEU A 15 5.35 -7.91 5.31
C LEU A 15 5.76 -8.78 6.50
N ASN A 16 6.27 -9.96 6.19
CA ASN A 16 6.94 -10.80 7.18
C ASN A 16 8.33 -10.25 7.54
N GLU A 17 9.03 -10.93 8.46
CA GLU A 17 10.38 -10.58 8.92
C GLU A 17 11.43 -10.51 7.79
N LYS A 18 11.16 -11.12 6.63
CA LYS A 18 12.03 -11.06 5.43
C LYS A 18 11.65 -9.91 4.49
N GLY A 19 10.73 -9.04 4.89
CA GLY A 19 10.24 -7.92 4.08
C GLY A 19 9.38 -8.36 2.90
N ARG A 20 8.78 -9.56 2.93
CA ARG A 20 8.00 -10.13 1.83
C ARG A 20 6.54 -10.31 2.19
N VAL A 21 5.67 -10.14 1.20
CA VAL A 21 4.25 -10.49 1.29
C VAL A 21 4.09 -11.99 1.08
N ALA A 22 3.24 -12.64 1.88
CA ALA A 22 2.94 -14.06 1.70
C ALA A 22 2.10 -14.26 0.42
N ALA A 23 2.36 -15.34 -0.33
CA ALA A 23 1.68 -15.61 -1.61
C ALA A 23 0.15 -15.61 -1.48
N HIS A 24 -0.39 -16.25 -0.43
CA HIS A 24 -1.83 -16.29 -0.19
C HIS A 24 -2.46 -14.91 0.06
N HIS A 25 -1.71 -13.95 0.64
CA HIS A 25 -2.18 -12.56 0.77
C HIS A 25 -2.26 -11.89 -0.60
N VAL A 26 -1.25 -12.09 -1.47
CA VAL A 26 -1.24 -11.55 -2.83
C VAL A 26 -2.45 -12.06 -3.62
N ASP A 27 -2.68 -13.38 -3.61
CA ASP A 27 -3.79 -14.01 -4.32
C ASP A 27 -5.14 -13.47 -3.81
N THR A 28 -5.29 -13.37 -2.48
CA THR A 28 -6.52 -12.86 -1.86
C THR A 28 -6.78 -11.40 -2.20
N ILE A 29 -5.77 -10.53 -2.08
CA ILE A 29 -5.89 -9.10 -2.39
C ILE A 29 -6.26 -8.92 -3.86
N ASN A 30 -5.61 -9.66 -4.76
CA ASN A 30 -5.86 -9.55 -6.20
C ASN A 30 -7.27 -10.02 -6.57
N ALA A 31 -7.72 -11.17 -6.05
CA ALA A 31 -9.07 -11.68 -6.29
C ALA A 31 -10.15 -10.71 -5.77
N LEU A 32 -9.92 -10.10 -4.59
CA LEU A 32 -10.84 -9.12 -4.04
C LEU A 32 -10.80 -7.78 -4.80
N ALA A 33 -9.63 -7.35 -5.27
CA ALA A 33 -9.48 -6.16 -6.12
C ALA A 33 -10.27 -6.30 -7.42
N GLU A 34 -10.32 -7.51 -8.01
CA GLU A 34 -11.17 -7.81 -9.18
C GLU A 34 -12.66 -7.68 -8.87
N GLN A 35 -13.06 -7.87 -7.61
CA GLN A 35 -14.43 -7.67 -7.14
C GLN A 35 -14.70 -6.22 -6.67
N GLY A 36 -13.75 -5.30 -6.84
CA GLY A 36 -13.91 -3.90 -6.49
C GLY A 36 -13.44 -3.52 -5.08
N LEU A 37 -12.63 -4.36 -4.43
CA LEU A 37 -11.94 -3.99 -3.19
C LEU A 37 -11.13 -2.71 -3.41
N CYS A 38 -11.32 -1.74 -2.51
CA CYS A 38 -10.46 -0.57 -2.42
C CYS A 38 -9.36 -0.86 -1.38
N PHE A 39 -8.12 -1.06 -1.82
CA PHE A 39 -6.99 -1.45 -0.96
C PHE A 39 -5.79 -0.51 -1.11
N THR A 40 -5.11 -0.24 0.00
CA THR A 40 -3.83 0.49 0.03
C THR A 40 -2.95 0.09 1.22
N VAL A 41 -1.72 0.60 1.25
CA VAL A 41 -0.79 0.49 2.38
C VAL A 41 -0.68 1.82 3.13
N ALA A 42 -0.49 1.73 4.44
CA ALA A 42 -0.20 2.86 5.31
C ALA A 42 1.02 2.58 6.16
N THR A 43 2.11 3.32 5.96
CA THR A 43 3.44 2.96 6.47
C THR A 43 4.27 4.17 6.88
N ALA A 44 5.19 3.94 7.83
CA ALA A 44 6.26 4.88 8.15
C ALA A 44 7.32 4.98 7.04
N ARG A 45 7.38 4.00 6.13
CA ARG A 45 8.35 3.98 5.02
C ARG A 45 8.19 5.19 4.10
N ALA A 46 9.30 5.63 3.54
CA ALA A 46 9.30 6.55 2.41
C ALA A 46 8.77 5.83 1.15
N PRO A 47 8.22 6.55 0.15
CA PRO A 47 7.61 5.93 -1.03
C PRO A 47 8.50 4.89 -1.71
N ARG A 48 9.77 5.21 -1.95
CA ARG A 48 10.72 4.31 -2.61
C ARG A 48 10.93 2.99 -1.85
N SER A 49 11.00 3.02 -0.52
CA SER A 49 11.20 1.81 0.29
C SER A 49 9.92 1.03 0.53
N ALA A 50 8.75 1.66 0.39
CA ALA A 50 7.46 0.98 0.36
C ALA A 50 7.18 0.29 -1.00
N MET A 51 7.60 0.92 -2.11
CA MET A 51 7.35 0.42 -3.46
C MET A 51 8.03 -0.90 -3.79
N GLY A 52 9.23 -1.16 -3.25
CA GLY A 52 9.98 -2.39 -3.54
C GLY A 52 9.13 -3.64 -3.26
N PRO A 53 8.73 -3.89 -2.00
CA PRO A 53 7.90 -5.04 -1.65
C PRO A 53 6.55 -5.09 -2.39
N VAL A 54 5.93 -3.93 -2.66
CA VAL A 54 4.66 -3.85 -3.41
C VAL A 54 4.85 -4.33 -4.85
N LYS A 55 5.89 -3.84 -5.54
CA LYS A 55 6.22 -4.25 -6.91
C LYS A 55 6.67 -5.70 -6.99
N GLU A 56 7.49 -6.15 -6.05
CA GLU A 56 7.99 -7.53 -5.99
C GLU A 56 6.88 -8.55 -5.72
N SER A 57 5.90 -8.19 -4.89
CA SER A 57 4.78 -9.07 -4.55
C SER A 57 3.70 -9.13 -5.63
N GLY A 58 3.49 -8.06 -6.39
CA GLY A 58 2.51 -8.01 -7.47
C GLY A 58 1.04 -7.95 -7.00
N PHE A 59 0.77 -7.62 -5.74
CA PHE A 59 -0.60 -7.35 -5.30
C PHE A 59 -1.07 -5.98 -5.80
N ARG A 60 -2.37 -5.83 -6.07
CA ARG A 60 -2.97 -4.59 -6.57
C ARG A 60 -3.21 -3.61 -5.43
N VAL A 61 -2.64 -2.42 -5.58
CA VAL A 61 -2.99 -1.22 -4.80
C VAL A 61 -3.94 -0.39 -5.65
N THR A 62 -5.12 -0.07 -5.12
CA THR A 62 -6.19 0.61 -5.89
C THR A 62 -6.46 2.03 -5.40
N ALA A 63 -5.70 2.50 -4.41
CA ALA A 63 -5.77 3.85 -3.86
C ALA A 63 -4.35 4.34 -3.48
N PRO A 64 -4.13 5.65 -3.36
CA PRO A 64 -2.81 6.18 -2.98
C PRO A 64 -2.29 5.56 -1.67
N ALA A 65 -1.01 5.25 -1.63
CA ALA A 65 -0.31 4.80 -0.44
C ALA A 65 -0.14 5.95 0.55
N VAL A 66 -0.27 5.64 1.83
CA VAL A 66 0.04 6.56 2.92
C VAL A 66 1.48 6.27 3.35
N CYS A 67 2.39 7.21 3.07
CA CYS A 67 3.81 7.10 3.37
C CYS A 67 4.21 8.10 4.46
N LEU A 68 5.39 7.89 5.05
CA LEU A 68 5.96 8.78 6.07
C LEU A 68 4.96 9.07 7.21
N ASN A 69 4.25 8.04 7.69
CA ASN A 69 3.21 8.15 8.72
C ASN A 69 2.10 9.17 8.38
N GLY A 70 1.77 9.31 7.10
CA GLY A 70 0.72 10.22 6.64
C GLY A 70 1.20 11.61 6.24
N ALA A 71 2.49 11.91 6.38
CA ALA A 71 3.06 13.16 5.85
C ALA A 71 3.05 13.19 4.30
N LEU A 72 2.84 12.06 3.64
CA LEU A 72 2.84 11.96 2.18
C LEU A 72 1.83 10.92 1.68
N LEU A 73 0.95 11.33 0.77
CA LEU A 73 0.16 10.43 -0.07
C LEU A 73 0.88 10.23 -1.40
N TRP A 74 1.05 8.97 -1.81
CA TRP A 74 1.82 8.59 -3.00
C TRP A 74 0.98 7.74 -3.94
N ASP A 75 1.00 8.07 -5.22
CA ASP A 75 0.44 7.22 -6.27
C ASP A 75 1.50 6.19 -6.67
N MET A 76 1.20 4.92 -6.38
CA MET A 76 2.11 3.80 -6.59
C MET A 76 2.20 3.39 -8.07
N GLU A 77 1.21 3.74 -8.88
CA GLU A 77 1.17 3.44 -10.32
C GLU A 77 1.93 4.51 -11.11
N THR A 78 1.65 5.79 -10.85
CA THR A 78 2.30 6.90 -11.57
C THR A 78 3.64 7.32 -10.97
N ASP A 79 4.00 6.77 -9.80
CA ASP A 79 5.22 7.08 -9.04
C ASP A 79 5.35 8.59 -8.74
N ARG A 80 4.27 9.19 -8.24
CA ARG A 80 4.16 10.63 -7.98
C ARG A 80 3.49 10.95 -6.65
N PRO A 81 3.84 12.09 -6.02
CA PRO A 81 3.12 12.55 -4.85
C PRO A 81 1.71 12.99 -5.24
N VAL A 82 0.72 12.54 -4.47
CA VAL A 82 -0.67 13.03 -4.55
C VAL A 82 -0.83 14.26 -3.68
N LYS A 83 -0.32 14.20 -2.44
CA LYS A 83 -0.40 15.30 -1.47
C LYS A 83 0.65 15.15 -0.37
N SER A 84 1.17 16.26 0.14
CA SER A 84 2.11 16.28 1.26
C SER A 84 1.61 17.14 2.43
N PHE A 85 2.07 16.79 3.63
CA PHE A 85 1.79 17.46 4.90
C PHE A 85 3.11 17.60 5.68
N PRO A 86 3.97 18.57 5.31
CA PRO A 86 5.27 18.75 5.95
C PRO A 86 5.12 19.25 7.39
N LEU A 87 6.14 18.99 8.22
CA LEU A 87 6.27 19.62 9.53
C LEU A 87 6.63 21.11 9.34
N SER A 88 5.99 21.97 10.12
CA SER A 88 6.18 23.42 10.15
C SER A 88 7.13 23.86 11.26
#